data_AF-A0A4R3YZW6-F1
#
_entry.id   AF-A0A4R3YZW6-F1
#
_cell.length_a   1.000
_cell.length_b   1.000
_cell.length_c   1.000
_cell.angle_alpha   90.00
_cell.angle_beta   90.00
_cell.angle_gamma   90.00
#
_symmetry.space_group_name_H-M   'P 1'
#
loop_
_entity.id
_entity.type
_entity.pdbx_description
1 polymer ?
#
loop_
_entity_poly.entity_id
_entity_poly.type
_entity_poly.pdbx_seq_one_letter_code
_entity_poly.pdbx_strand_id
1 'polypeptide(L)'
;MKTLGLILENILEEICTGKKIFAPEADTQEAIVNFQQTAKAISFADSEGLIEQCQFAIDEYTERLTFSRVMVTGGVTARGHDFLKKRFSERHQKVS
;
A
#
# COMPACT_ATOMS: atom_id res chain seq x y z
N MET A 1 -7.48 7.87 -12.68
CA MET A 1 -7.39 6.90 -11.55
C MET A 1 -6.12 6.08 -11.72
N LYS A 2 -5.27 6.00 -10.70
CA LYS A 2 -4.11 5.08 -10.72
C LYS A 2 -4.64 3.65 -10.63
N THR A 3 -4.07 2.72 -11.39
CA THR A 3 -4.40 1.29 -11.25
C THR A 3 -3.91 0.77 -9.90
N LEU A 4 -4.58 -0.23 -9.34
CA LEU A 4 -4.20 -0.84 -8.05
C LEU A 4 -2.72 -1.29 -8.04
N GLY A 5 -2.21 -1.73 -9.19
CA GLY A 5 -0.79 -2.08 -9.37
C GLY A 5 0.17 -0.91 -9.15
N LEU A 6 -0.11 0.27 -9.69
CA LEU A 6 0.71 1.47 -9.49
C LEU A 6 0.66 1.95 -8.04
N ILE A 7 -0.50 1.82 -7.39
CA ILE A 7 -0.66 2.18 -5.96
C ILE A 7 0.20 1.24 -5.11
N LEU A 8 0.13 -0.06 -5.36
CA LEU A 8 0.92 -1.07 -4.65
C LEU A 8 2.44 -0.85 -4.84
N GLU A 9 2.90 -0.60 -6.07
CA GLU A 9 4.31 -0.31 -6.36
C GLU A 9 4.82 0.88 -5.54
N ASN A 10 4.10 2.01 -5.61
CA ASN A 10 4.47 3.21 -4.87
C ASN A 10 4.53 2.96 -3.35
N ILE A 11 3.57 2.19 -2.81
CA ILE A 11 3.53 1.86 -1.37
C ILE A 11 4.75 1.01 -0.98
N LEU A 12 5.08 -0.02 -1.77
CA LEU A 12 6.25 -0.85 -1.49
C LEU A 12 7.54 -0.04 -1.58
N GLU A 13 7.65 0.88 -2.53
CA GLU A 13 8.78 1.82 -2.63
C GLU A 13 8.87 2.75 -1.40
N GLU A 14 7.74 3.31 -0.94
CA GLU A 14 7.71 4.11 0.28
C GLU A 14 8.11 3.31 1.53
N ILE A 15 7.70 2.04 1.63
CA ILE A 15 8.13 1.17 2.73
C ILE A 15 9.64 0.90 2.65
N CYS A 16 10.19 0.71 1.44
CA CYS A 16 11.64 0.57 1.24
C CYS A 16 12.43 1.80 1.70
N THR A 17 11.86 3.02 1.58
CA THR A 17 12.50 4.24 2.09
C THR A 17 12.32 4.44 3.60
N GLY A 18 11.64 3.51 4.28
CA GLY A 18 11.45 3.51 5.72
C GLY A 18 10.11 4.10 6.18
N LYS A 19 9.18 4.41 5.27
CA LYS A 19 7.83 4.83 5.64
C LYS A 19 7.07 3.66 6.26
N LYS A 20 6.65 3.83 7.52
CA LYS A 20 5.93 2.79 8.28
C LYS A 20 4.49 3.15 8.61
N ILE A 21 4.12 4.42 8.50
CA ILE A 21 2.79 4.90 8.88
C ILE A 21 2.14 5.53 7.65
N PHE A 22 0.91 5.09 7.39
CA PHE A 22 0.05 5.59 6.33
C PHE A 22 -1.26 6.06 6.96
N ALA A 23 -1.70 7.25 6.59
CA ALA A 23 -2.92 7.88 7.05
C ALA A 23 -3.48 8.77 5.93
N PRO A 24 -4.75 9.21 6.00
CA PRO A 24 -5.27 10.26 5.14
C PRO A 24 -4.40 11.51 5.18
N GLU A 25 -4.26 12.21 4.05
CA GLU A 25 -3.47 13.44 3.96
C GLU A 25 -4.12 14.63 4.68
N ALA A 26 -5.43 14.55 4.92
CA ALA A 26 -6.23 15.52 5.64
C ALA A 26 -7.45 14.85 6.28
N ASP A 27 -8.06 15.52 7.25
CA ASP A 27 -9.31 15.07 7.91
C ASP A 27 -10.56 15.44 7.09
N THR A 28 -10.49 15.26 5.77
CA THR A 28 -11.63 15.48 4.85
C THR A 28 -12.18 14.15 4.38
N GLN A 29 -13.48 14.11 4.09
CA GLN A 29 -14.13 12.90 3.56
C GLN A 29 -13.45 12.39 2.28
N GLU A 30 -13.00 13.31 1.42
CA GLU A 30 -12.28 12.97 0.19
C GLU A 30 -10.94 12.29 0.49
N ALA A 31 -10.14 12.84 1.41
CA ALA A 31 -8.86 12.25 1.81
C ALA A 31 -9.04 10.87 2.44
N ILE A 32 -10.09 10.68 3.26
CA ILE A 32 -10.43 9.38 3.85
C ILE A 32 -10.80 8.36 2.76
N VAL A 33 -11.62 8.75 1.79
CA VAL A 33 -12.01 7.89 0.66
C VAL A 33 -10.80 7.49 -0.18
N ASN A 34 -9.93 8.45 -0.49
CA ASN A 34 -8.69 8.20 -1.24
C ASN A 34 -7.76 7.26 -0.46
N PHE A 35 -7.65 7.43 0.85
CA PHE A 35 -6.84 6.58 1.72
C PHE A 35 -7.30 5.11 1.72
N GLN A 36 -8.59 4.83 1.50
CA GLN A 36 -9.08 3.45 1.46
C GLN A 36 -8.41 2.63 0.33
N GLN A 37 -7.98 3.26 -0.77
CA GLN A 37 -7.25 2.56 -1.83
C GLN A 37 -5.84 2.16 -1.36
N THR A 38 -5.16 3.05 -0.64
CA THR A 38 -3.87 2.79 0.00
C THR A 38 -3.97 1.67 1.01
N ALA A 39 -4.96 1.72 1.91
CA ALA A 39 -5.18 0.70 2.92
C ALA A 39 -5.45 -0.68 2.29
N LYS A 40 -6.28 -0.74 1.23
CA LYS A 40 -6.52 -1.97 0.47
C LYS A 40 -5.27 -2.52 -0.21
N ALA A 41 -4.43 -1.65 -0.76
CA ALA A 41 -3.18 -2.07 -1.39
C ALA A 41 -2.18 -2.62 -0.35
N ILE A 42 -2.10 -2.02 0.85
CA ILE A 42 -1.27 -2.56 1.96
C ILE A 42 -1.82 -3.91 2.44
N SER A 43 -3.14 -4.04 2.61
CA SER A 43 -3.79 -5.30 2.98
C SER A 43 -3.54 -6.40 1.94
N PHE A 44 -3.58 -6.05 0.66
CA PHE A 44 -3.20 -6.96 -0.41
C PHE A 44 -1.71 -7.36 -0.32
N ALA A 45 -0.81 -6.40 -0.11
CA ALA A 45 0.62 -6.67 0.04
C ALA A 45 0.92 -7.64 1.20
N ASP A 46 0.22 -7.47 2.32
CA ASP A 46 0.30 -8.35 3.49
C ASP A 46 -0.18 -9.77 3.16
N SER A 47 -1.35 -9.90 2.53
CA SER A 47 -1.91 -11.20 2.13
C SER A 47 -1.04 -11.96 1.11
N GLU A 48 -0.29 -11.23 0.29
CA GLU A 48 0.66 -11.79 -0.68
C GLU A 48 2.07 -12.00 -0.10
N GLY A 49 2.30 -11.68 1.18
CA GLY A 49 3.61 -11.77 1.83
C GLY A 49 4.67 -10.89 1.17
N LEU A 50 4.27 -9.75 0.60
CA LEU A 50 5.19 -8.76 0.01
C LEU A 50 5.77 -7.81 1.08
N ILE A 51 5.10 -7.70 2.22
CA ILE A 51 5.56 -7.00 3.42
C ILE A 51 5.55 -7.98 4.60
N GLU A 52 6.33 -7.69 5.63
CA GLU A 52 6.45 -8.60 6.77
C GLU A 52 5.14 -8.71 7.54
N GLN A 53 4.64 -7.59 8.06
CA GLN A 53 3.40 -7.50 8.83
C GLN A 53 2.83 -6.07 8.77
N CYS A 54 1.52 -5.94 8.95
CA CYS A 54 0.89 -4.65 9.16
C CYS A 54 -0.27 -4.70 10.17
N GLN A 55 -0.62 -3.52 10.68
CA GLN A 55 -1.71 -3.28 11.62
C GLN A 55 -2.62 -2.18 11.08
N PHE A 56 -3.93 -2.41 11.15
CA PHE A 56 -4.94 -1.48 10.67
C PHE A 56 -5.68 -0.85 11.85
N ALA A 57 -5.77 0.48 11.85
CA ALA A 57 -6.71 1.20 12.70
C ALA A 57 -8.00 1.48 11.91
N ILE A 58 -9.13 1.24 12.56
CA ILE A 58 -10.48 1.40 12.01
C ILE A 58 -11.15 2.51 12.81
N ASP A 59 -11.59 3.58 12.15
CA ASP A 59 -12.27 4.71 12.82
C ASP A 59 -13.75 4.42 13.05
N GLU A 60 -14.40 3.75 12.10
CA GLU A 60 -15.83 3.44 12.18
C GLU A 60 -16.11 2.01 11.71
N TYR A 61 -16.89 1.30 12.53
CA TYR A 61 -17.48 0.01 12.22
C TYR A 61 -18.92 0.23 11.73
N THR A 62 -19.09 0.87 10.58
CA THR A 62 -20.38 0.93 9.87
C THR A 62 -20.52 -0.30 8.95
N GLU A 63 -21.54 -0.35 8.07
CA GLU A 63 -21.72 -1.43 7.08
C GLU A 63 -20.50 -1.63 6.15
N ARG A 64 -19.54 -0.70 6.15
CA ARG A 64 -18.26 -0.77 5.44
C ARG A 64 -17.11 -0.41 6.37
N LEU A 65 -16.10 -1.28 6.43
CA LEU A 65 -14.85 -1.00 7.15
C LEU A 65 -14.16 0.23 6.55
N THR A 66 -13.98 1.27 7.37
CA THR A 66 -13.23 2.48 7.01
C THR A 66 -11.93 2.52 7.82
N PHE A 67 -10.80 2.42 7.11
CA PHE A 67 -9.48 2.50 7.72
C PHE A 67 -9.09 3.95 7.96
N SER A 68 -8.55 4.26 9.14
CA SER A 68 -8.03 5.60 9.48
C SER A 68 -6.51 5.64 9.55
N ARG A 69 -5.87 4.49 9.73
CA ARG A 69 -4.41 4.36 9.70
C ARG A 69 -3.99 2.94 9.33
N VAL A 70 -2.86 2.82 8.68
CA VAL A 70 -2.15 1.54 8.53
C VAL A 70 -0.71 1.72 9.00
N MET A 71 -0.25 0.78 9.82
CA MET A 71 1.11 0.73 10.32
C MET A 71 1.78 -0.54 9.83
N VAL A 72 2.89 -0.41 9.12
CA VAL A 72 3.71 -1.53 8.66
C VAL A 72 4.77 -1.80 9.71
N THR A 73 4.71 -2.99 10.31
CA THR A 73 5.66 -3.45 11.32
C THR A 73 6.67 -4.37 10.64
N GLY A 74 7.78 -3.78 10.22
CA GLY A 74 8.82 -4.47 9.45
C GLY A 74 9.20 -3.72 8.19
N GLY A 75 9.53 -4.46 7.14
CA GLY A 75 9.84 -3.92 5.82
C GLY A 75 9.20 -4.71 4.68
N VAL A 76 9.66 -4.42 3.46
CA VAL A 76 9.35 -5.23 2.27
C VAL A 76 10.10 -6.56 2.36
N THR A 77 9.44 -7.67 2.09
CA THR A 77 10.07 -9.00 2.10
C THR A 77 10.93 -9.22 0.86
N ALA A 78 11.71 -10.30 0.82
CA ALA A 78 12.41 -10.72 -0.40
C ALA A 78 11.45 -10.87 -1.60
N ARG A 79 10.25 -11.42 -1.37
CA ARG A 79 9.20 -11.55 -2.39
C ARG A 79 8.68 -10.19 -2.86
N GLY A 80 8.51 -9.23 -1.95
CA GLY A 80 8.15 -7.86 -2.29
C GLY A 80 9.21 -7.16 -3.14
N HIS A 81 10.50 -7.37 -2.84
CA HIS A 81 11.59 -6.86 -3.67
C HIS A 81 11.61 -7.49 -5.07
N ASP A 82 11.32 -8.78 -5.19
CA ASP A 82 11.22 -9.46 -6.49
C ASP A 82 10.02 -8.97 -7.31
N PHE A 83 8.90 -8.69 -6.64
CA PHE A 83 7.73 -8.06 -7.26
C PHE A 83 8.10 -6.70 -7.87
N LEU A 84 8.77 -5.83 -7.10
CA LEU A 84 9.23 -4.53 -7.59
C LEU A 84 10.16 -4.67 -8.80
N LYS A 85 11.17 -5.55 -8.72
CA LYS A 85 12.12 -5.78 -9.83
C LYS A 85 11.43 -6.23 -11.12
N LYS A 86 10.48 -7.17 -11.04
CA LYS A 86 9.72 -7.64 -12.22
C LYS A 86 8.93 -6.50 -12.86
N ARG A 87 8.28 -5.65 -12.07
CA ARG A 87 7.56 -4.48 -12.54
C ARG A 87 8.47 -3.43 -13.19
N PHE A 88 9.65 -3.20 -12.64
CA PHE A 88 10.65 -2.34 -13.29
C PHE A 88 11.06 -2.90 -14.66
N SER A 89 11.33 -4.20 -14.77
CA SER A 89 11.70 -4.83 -16.04
C SER A 89 10.58 -4.78 -17.08
N GLU A 90 9.32 -5.01 -16.68
CA GLU A 90 8.15 -4.91 -17.56
C GLU A 90 7.93 -3.48 -18.10
N ARG A 91 8.22 -2.45 -17.29
CA ARG A 91 8.15 -1.05 -17.72
C ARG A 91 9.23 -0.72 -18.76
N HIS A 92 10.42 -1.28 -18.64
CA HIS A 92 11.51 -1.05 -19.60
C HIS A 92 11.32 -1.81 -20.93
N GLN A 93 10.68 -2.99 -20.92
CA GLN A 93 10.39 -3.74 -22.16
C GLN A 93 9.32 -3.10 -23.06
N LYS A 94 8.46 -2.22 -22.54
CA LYS A 94 7.43 -1.53 -23.34
C LYS A 94 7.93 -0.27 -24.06
N VAL A 95 9.19 0.11 -23.87
CA VAL A 95 9.81 1.32 -24.46
C VAL A 95 10.88 0.97 -25.51
N SER A 96 10.98 -0.31 -25.89
CA SER A 96 11.86 -0.79 -26.98
C SER A 96 11.05 -1.32 -28.16
#